data_AF-A0A0W4ZST7-F1
#
_entry.id   AF-A0A0W4ZST7-F1
#
_cell.length_a   1.000
_cell.length_b   1.000
_cell.length_c   1.000
_cell.angle_alpha   90.00
_cell.angle_beta   90.00
_cell.angle_gamma   90.00
#
_symmetry.space_group_name_H-M   'P 1'
#
loop_
_entity.id
_entity.type
_entity.pdbx_description
1 polymer ?
#
loop_
_entity_poly.entity_id
_entity_poly.type
_entity_poly.pdbx_seq_one_letter_code
_entity_poly.pdbx_strand_id
1 'polypeptide(L)'
;MDPKLKAESIIDMMPKSSFLSKTGMIATGTVLSIAAISNELYVVNEETIILGSFLSIVWFLVKSGKQGYINWMDGHINHVRSLLNNAREQHKEVINERIKAVKPLKDVVDVTKNLFEVSKETVNMEAKAFELSQFVAAQQQAKAVLDSWVRYESALRQREQAYLANTVISKVEKELQQPKIQQQILDQSITKIESHLSSLLYFFNIY
;
A
#
# COMPACT_ATOMS: atom_id res chain seq x y z
N MET A 1 -58.30 -42.47 -1.01
CA MET A 1 -58.11 -41.65 0.20
C MET A 1 -58.81 -42.37 1.32
N ASP A 2 -58.09 -42.77 2.36
CA ASP A 2 -58.72 -43.37 3.53
C ASP A 2 -59.68 -42.33 4.16
N PRO A 3 -60.98 -42.63 4.32
CA PRO A 3 -61.95 -41.68 4.87
C PRO A 3 -61.55 -41.16 6.25
N LYS A 4 -60.79 -41.93 7.03
CA LYS A 4 -60.25 -41.50 8.33
C LYS A 4 -59.29 -40.34 8.21
N LEU A 5 -58.34 -40.43 7.27
CA LEU A 5 -57.33 -39.38 7.04
C LEU A 5 -57.96 -38.08 6.55
N LYS A 6 -59.05 -38.17 5.77
CA LYS A 6 -59.77 -36.98 5.31
C LYS A 6 -60.57 -36.32 6.43
N ALA A 7 -61.21 -37.11 7.29
CA ALA A 7 -61.91 -36.60 8.47
C ALA A 7 -60.95 -35.90 9.44
N GLU A 8 -59.77 -36.48 9.69
CA GLU A 8 -58.72 -35.87 10.51
C GLU A 8 -58.27 -34.52 9.95
N SER A 9 -58.07 -34.42 8.62
CA SER A 9 -57.69 -33.15 7.98
C SER A 9 -58.73 -32.04 8.15
N ILE A 10 -60.03 -32.39 8.18
CA ILE A 10 -61.12 -31.44 8.40
C ILE A 10 -61.15 -30.96 9.86
N ILE A 11 -60.87 -31.87 10.80
CA ILE A 11 -60.78 -31.55 12.23
C ILE A 11 -59.58 -30.63 12.50
N ASP A 12 -58.49 -30.82 11.78
CA ASP A 12 -57.28 -30.02 11.92
C ASP A 12 -57.42 -28.60 11.33
N MET A 13 -58.24 -28.42 10.29
CA MET A 13 -58.52 -27.11 9.68
C MET A 13 -59.33 -26.15 10.57
N MET A 14 -60.06 -26.67 11.57
CA MET A 14 -60.81 -25.84 12.51
C MET A 14 -59.88 -25.04 13.45
N PRO A 15 -60.33 -23.88 13.99
CA PRO A 15 -59.51 -23.02 14.84
C PRO A 15 -58.78 -23.81 15.94
N LYS A 16 -57.52 -23.45 16.19
CA LYS A 16 -56.68 -24.12 17.18
C LYS A 16 -57.09 -23.77 18.60
N SER A 17 -58.13 -24.43 19.08
CA SER A 17 -58.37 -24.72 20.50
C SER A 17 -58.24 -26.23 20.69
N SER A 18 -57.95 -26.68 21.92
CA SER A 18 -57.65 -28.08 22.31
C SER A 18 -58.52 -29.14 21.60
N PHE A 19 -58.05 -30.39 21.46
CA PHE A 19 -58.77 -31.48 20.75
C PHE A 19 -60.23 -31.67 21.21
N LEU A 20 -60.48 -31.50 22.52
CA LEU A 20 -61.83 -31.52 23.10
C LEU A 20 -62.74 -30.40 22.56
N SER A 21 -62.17 -29.22 22.28
CA SER A 21 -62.89 -28.08 21.68
C SER A 21 -63.18 -28.29 20.20
N LYS A 22 -62.29 -28.96 19.45
CA LYS A 22 -62.54 -29.30 18.03
C LYS A 22 -63.70 -30.28 17.87
N THR A 23 -63.69 -31.38 18.63
CA THR A 23 -64.81 -32.33 18.66
C THR A 23 -66.05 -31.69 19.28
N GLY A 24 -65.87 -30.86 20.31
CA GLY A 24 -66.93 -30.08 20.94
C GLY A 24 -67.65 -29.16 19.97
N MET A 25 -66.94 -28.44 19.09
CA MET A 25 -67.55 -27.55 18.09
C MET A 25 -68.38 -28.30 17.04
N ILE A 26 -67.89 -29.45 16.54
CA ILE A 26 -68.66 -30.27 15.60
C ILE A 26 -69.88 -30.86 16.31
N ALA A 27 -69.70 -31.39 17.52
CA ALA A 27 -70.78 -31.99 18.29
C ALA A 27 -71.85 -30.96 18.66
N THR A 28 -71.47 -29.77 19.13
CA THR A 28 -72.41 -28.69 19.44
C THR A 28 -73.06 -28.14 18.18
N GLY A 29 -72.32 -27.95 17.09
CA GLY A 29 -72.88 -27.52 15.81
C GLY A 29 -73.93 -28.52 15.29
N THR A 30 -73.65 -29.82 15.41
CA THR A 30 -74.58 -30.88 15.03
C THR A 30 -75.82 -30.87 15.92
N VAL A 31 -75.66 -30.84 17.24
CA VAL A 31 -76.78 -30.79 18.20
C VAL A 31 -77.63 -29.53 17.99
N LEU A 32 -77.01 -28.37 17.78
CA LEU A 32 -77.71 -27.12 17.48
C LEU A 32 -78.46 -27.19 16.15
N SER A 33 -77.88 -27.80 15.11
CA SER A 33 -78.58 -27.97 13.83
C SER A 33 -79.80 -28.89 13.94
N ILE A 34 -79.68 -29.99 14.70
CA ILE A 34 -80.81 -30.89 14.97
C ILE A 34 -81.87 -30.19 15.80
N ALA A 35 -81.49 -29.45 16.84
CA ALA A 35 -82.43 -28.70 17.67
C ALA A 35 -83.09 -27.55 16.88
N ALA A 36 -82.38 -26.91 15.96
CA ALA A 36 -82.94 -25.86 15.11
C ALA A 36 -83.98 -26.42 14.11
N ILE A 37 -83.71 -27.59 13.52
CA ILE A 37 -84.66 -28.28 12.63
C ILE A 37 -85.85 -28.81 13.44
N SER A 38 -85.59 -29.44 14.58
CA SER A 38 -86.62 -30.06 15.42
C SER A 38 -87.58 -29.05 16.05
N ASN A 39 -87.14 -27.82 16.30
CA ASN A 39 -87.97 -26.74 16.84
C ASN A 39 -88.50 -25.79 15.75
N GLU A 40 -88.32 -26.11 14.46
CA GLU A 40 -88.69 -25.24 13.32
C GLU A 40 -88.11 -23.83 13.40
N LEU A 41 -86.99 -23.65 14.11
CA LEU A 41 -86.27 -22.38 14.23
C LEU A 41 -85.79 -21.85 12.87
N TYR A 42 -85.64 -22.74 11.90
CA TYR A 42 -85.39 -22.42 10.49
C TYR A 42 -86.48 -23.05 9.61
N VAL A 43 -87.37 -22.24 9.06
CA VAL A 43 -88.42 -22.65 8.12
C VAL A 43 -87.92 -22.42 6.70
N VAL A 44 -87.94 -23.48 5.88
CA VAL A 44 -87.57 -23.39 4.46
C VAL A 44 -88.66 -22.60 3.73
N ASN A 45 -88.33 -21.38 3.34
CA ASN A 45 -89.21 -20.48 2.60
C ASN A 45 -88.55 -20.07 1.26
N GLU A 46 -89.23 -19.25 0.47
CA GLU A 46 -88.70 -18.64 -0.76
C GLU A 46 -87.34 -17.94 -0.54
N GLU A 47 -87.12 -17.35 0.63
CA GLU A 47 -85.85 -16.72 1.03
C GLU A 47 -84.67 -17.71 1.11
N THR A 48 -84.91 -19.01 1.32
CA THR A 48 -83.85 -20.04 1.30
C THR A 48 -83.24 -20.19 -0.09
N ILE A 49 -84.05 -20.02 -1.15
CA ILE A 49 -83.58 -20.07 -2.54
C ILE A 49 -82.71 -18.84 -2.83
N ILE A 50 -83.13 -17.67 -2.34
CA ILE A 50 -82.34 -16.42 -2.43
C ILE A 50 -81.00 -16.58 -1.69
N LEU A 51 -81.02 -17.09 -0.46
CA LEU A 51 -79.82 -17.38 0.33
C LEU A 51 -78.87 -18.35 -0.39
N GLY A 52 -79.39 -19.44 -0.96
CA GLY A 52 -78.60 -20.41 -1.72
C GLY A 52 -77.95 -19.79 -2.96
N SER A 53 -78.69 -18.97 -3.70
CA SER A 53 -78.17 -18.25 -4.86
C SER A 53 -77.06 -17.27 -4.46
N PHE A 54 -77.26 -16.51 -3.37
CA PHE A 54 -76.27 -15.58 -2.84
C PHE A 54 -74.99 -16.31 -2.39
N LEU A 55 -75.11 -17.40 -1.63
CA LEU A 55 -73.97 -18.20 -1.19
C LEU A 55 -73.20 -18.80 -2.36
N SER A 56 -73.87 -19.24 -3.42
CA SER A 56 -73.19 -19.79 -4.60
C SER A 56 -72.39 -18.72 -5.37
N ILE A 57 -72.94 -17.51 -5.52
CA ILE A 57 -72.24 -16.36 -6.11
C ILE A 57 -71.04 -15.95 -5.24
N VAL A 58 -71.23 -15.81 -3.93
CA VAL A 58 -70.16 -15.47 -2.99
C VAL A 58 -69.05 -16.52 -3.04
N TRP A 59 -69.40 -17.81 -3.03
CA TRP A 59 -68.42 -18.89 -3.12
C TRP A 59 -67.61 -18.83 -4.42
N PHE A 60 -68.27 -18.57 -5.55
CA PHE A 60 -67.60 -18.41 -6.84
C PHE A 60 -66.67 -17.19 -6.88
N LEU A 61 -67.10 -16.05 -6.35
CA LEU A 61 -66.30 -14.83 -6.27
C LEU A 61 -65.08 -14.99 -5.37
N VAL A 62 -65.26 -15.60 -4.20
CA VAL A 62 -64.15 -15.87 -3.28
C VAL A 62 -63.15 -16.83 -3.93
N LYS A 63 -63.62 -17.91 -4.55
CA LYS A 63 -62.74 -18.90 -5.18
C LYS A 63 -61.94 -18.30 -6.33
N SER A 64 -62.57 -17.48 -7.17
CA SER A 64 -61.93 -16.87 -8.34
C SER A 64 -61.06 -15.65 -7.97
N GLY A 65 -61.50 -14.82 -7.01
CA GLY A 65 -60.82 -13.59 -6.63
C GLY A 65 -59.69 -13.76 -5.61
N LYS A 66 -59.67 -14.87 -4.85
CA LYS A 66 -58.69 -15.11 -3.78
C LYS A 66 -57.24 -14.99 -4.26
N GLN A 67 -56.89 -15.62 -5.39
CA GLN A 67 -55.50 -15.61 -5.86
C GLN A 67 -55.08 -14.21 -6.33
N GLY A 68 -55.97 -13.48 -7.02
CA GLY A 68 -55.72 -12.10 -7.45
C GLY A 68 -55.49 -11.16 -6.26
N TYR A 69 -56.32 -11.29 -5.22
CA TYR A 69 -56.16 -10.49 -4.00
C TYR A 69 -54.87 -10.82 -3.25
N ILE A 70 -54.51 -12.10 -3.09
CA ILE A 70 -53.26 -12.52 -2.44
C ILE A 70 -52.05 -11.97 -3.20
N ASN A 71 -52.01 -12.14 -4.53
CA ASN A 71 -50.90 -11.63 -5.34
C ASN A 71 -50.75 -10.10 -5.24
N TRP A 72 -51.88 -9.38 -5.21
CA TRP A 72 -51.88 -7.93 -5.03
C TRP A 72 -51.35 -7.53 -3.64
N MET A 73 -51.79 -8.21 -2.58
CA MET A 73 -51.30 -8.01 -1.22
C MET A 73 -49.80 -8.29 -1.11
N ASP A 74 -49.32 -9.42 -1.65
CA ASP A 74 -47.91 -9.78 -1.65
C ASP A 74 -47.07 -8.76 -2.43
N GLY A 75 -47.56 -8.28 -3.57
CA GLY A 75 -46.93 -7.21 -4.34
C GLY A 75 -46.77 -5.92 -3.54
N HIS A 76 -47.83 -5.49 -2.84
CA HIS A 76 -47.79 -4.29 -2.00
C HIS A 76 -46.83 -4.45 -0.83
N ILE A 77 -46.88 -5.61 -0.14
CA ILE A 77 -45.98 -5.91 0.97
C ILE A 77 -44.52 -5.94 0.50
N ASN A 78 -44.23 -6.57 -0.64
CA ASN A 78 -42.88 -6.64 -1.18
C ASN A 78 -42.37 -5.27 -1.62
N HIS A 79 -43.23 -4.43 -2.20
CA HIS A 79 -42.88 -3.05 -2.54
C HIS A 79 -42.48 -2.24 -1.30
N VAL A 80 -43.29 -2.28 -0.23
CA VAL A 80 -42.98 -1.57 1.03
C VAL A 80 -41.71 -2.12 1.67
N ARG A 81 -41.53 -3.44 1.70
CA ARG A 81 -40.30 -4.07 2.21
C ARG A 81 -39.06 -3.65 1.41
N SER A 82 -39.15 -3.66 0.08
CA SER A 82 -38.06 -3.23 -0.80
C SER A 82 -37.72 -1.75 -0.59
N LEU A 83 -38.73 -0.87 -0.52
CA LEU A 83 -38.51 0.54 -0.25
C LEU A 83 -37.82 0.78 1.09
N LEU A 84 -38.25 0.08 2.14
CA LEU A 84 -37.64 0.21 3.48
C LEU A 84 -36.19 -0.31 3.50
N ASN A 85 -35.92 -1.42 2.80
CA ASN A 85 -34.57 -1.97 2.70
C ASN A 85 -33.65 -1.06 1.88
N ASN A 86 -34.11 -0.57 0.73
CA ASN A 86 -33.37 0.38 -0.11
C ASN A 86 -33.09 1.67 0.64
N ALA A 87 -34.07 2.22 1.36
CA ALA A 87 -33.89 3.43 2.17
C ALA A 87 -32.82 3.22 3.26
N ARG A 88 -32.79 2.04 3.92
CA ARG A 88 -31.74 1.71 4.88
C ARG A 88 -30.36 1.61 4.25
N GLU A 89 -30.27 1.00 3.07
CA GLU A 89 -29.01 0.87 2.35
C GLU A 89 -28.49 2.23 1.87
N GLN A 90 -29.34 3.04 1.24
CA GLN A 90 -29.03 4.40 0.82
C GLN A 90 -28.62 5.28 2.01
N HIS A 91 -29.31 5.20 3.16
CA HIS A 91 -28.90 5.93 4.36
C HIS A 91 -27.51 5.51 4.86
N LYS A 92 -27.18 4.21 4.83
CA LYS A 92 -25.84 3.73 5.20
C LYS A 92 -24.78 4.25 4.23
N GLU A 93 -25.08 4.24 2.94
CA GLU A 93 -24.18 4.74 1.89
C GLU A 93 -23.91 6.24 2.07
N VAL A 94 -24.96 7.06 2.21
CA VAL A 94 -24.84 8.51 2.45
C VAL A 94 -24.05 8.82 3.72
N ILE A 95 -24.26 8.07 4.81
CA ILE A 95 -23.49 8.24 6.04
C ILE A 95 -22.02 7.87 5.81
N ASN A 96 -21.74 6.78 5.11
CA ASN A 96 -20.38 6.37 4.78
C ASN A 96 -19.66 7.40 3.89
N GLU A 97 -20.34 7.97 2.90
CA GLU A 97 -19.81 9.06 2.07
C GLU A 97 -19.48 10.28 2.92
N ARG A 98 -20.37 10.68 3.82
CA ARG A 98 -20.12 11.79 4.76
C ARG A 98 -18.94 11.51 5.66
N ILE A 99 -18.80 10.29 6.20
CA ILE A 99 -17.64 9.89 7.00
C ILE A 99 -16.35 9.98 6.17
N LYS A 100 -16.35 9.50 4.92
CA LYS A 100 -15.19 9.59 4.02
C LYS A 100 -14.82 11.05 3.72
N ALA A 101 -15.80 11.93 3.55
CA ALA A 101 -15.57 13.36 3.31
C ALA A 101 -15.02 14.09 4.54
N VAL A 102 -15.49 13.74 5.75
CA VAL A 102 -15.07 14.39 7.01
C VAL A 102 -13.77 13.82 7.55
N LYS A 103 -13.42 12.55 7.27
CA LYS A 103 -12.22 11.89 7.80
C LYS A 103 -10.92 12.67 7.53
N PRO A 104 -10.64 13.19 6.32
CA PRO A 104 -9.45 14.01 6.07
C PRO A 104 -9.43 15.30 6.89
N LEU A 105 -10.59 15.91 7.17
CA LEU A 105 -10.69 17.16 7.91
C LEU A 105 -10.22 17.03 9.37
N LYS A 106 -10.31 15.83 9.95
CA LYS A 106 -9.79 15.54 11.28
C LYS A 106 -8.28 15.76 11.34
N ASP A 107 -7.57 15.36 10.30
CA ASP A 107 -6.10 15.29 10.30
C ASP A 107 -5.46 16.56 9.71
N VAL A 108 -6.25 17.54 9.22
CA VAL A 108 -5.73 18.79 8.62
C VAL A 108 -4.87 19.58 9.60
N VAL A 109 -5.22 19.61 10.89
CA VAL A 109 -4.45 20.34 11.90
C VAL A 109 -3.05 19.74 12.06
N ASP A 110 -2.95 18.40 12.12
CA ASP A 110 -1.67 17.72 12.28
C ASP A 110 -0.84 17.79 10.99
N VAL A 111 -1.47 17.64 9.81
CA VAL A 111 -0.79 17.84 8.51
C VAL A 111 -0.23 19.26 8.41
N THR A 112 -0.98 20.27 8.86
CA THR A 112 -0.51 21.67 8.80
C THR A 112 0.65 21.92 9.77
N LYS A 113 0.61 21.36 10.98
CA LYS A 113 1.75 21.41 11.92
C LYS A 113 2.97 20.74 11.34
N ASN A 114 2.82 19.53 10.80
CA ASN A 114 3.90 18.79 10.17
C ASN A 114 4.50 19.58 8.98
N LEU A 115 3.66 20.22 8.17
CA LEU A 115 4.13 21.06 7.05
C LEU A 115 4.98 22.24 7.56
N PHE A 116 4.58 22.87 8.65
CA PHE A 116 5.34 23.96 9.27
C PHE A 116 6.65 23.48 9.90
N GLU A 117 6.64 22.32 10.57
CA GLU A 117 7.83 21.69 11.13
C GLU A 117 8.82 21.30 10.03
N VAL A 118 8.36 20.67 8.95
CA VAL A 118 9.18 20.33 7.78
C VAL A 118 9.76 21.59 7.14
N SER A 119 8.98 22.66 7.00
CA SER A 119 9.48 23.94 6.48
C SER A 119 10.59 24.51 7.36
N LYS A 120 10.40 24.51 8.68
CA LYS A 120 11.41 24.98 9.65
C LYS A 120 12.67 24.12 9.63
N GLU A 121 12.53 22.80 9.56
CA GLU A 121 13.64 21.87 9.48
C GLU A 121 14.43 22.06 8.16
N THR A 122 13.73 22.25 7.05
CA THR A 122 14.32 22.50 5.73
C THR A 122 15.19 23.76 5.76
N VAL A 123 14.68 24.88 6.28
CA VAL A 123 15.45 26.13 6.39
C VAL A 123 16.70 25.95 7.26
N ASN A 124 16.58 25.23 8.38
CA ASN A 124 17.74 24.95 9.24
C ASN A 124 18.78 24.05 8.55
N MET A 125 18.33 23.05 7.80
CA MET A 125 19.23 22.17 7.04
C MET A 125 19.90 22.90 5.89
N GLU A 126 19.17 23.76 5.17
CA GLU A 126 19.73 24.61 4.10
C GLU A 126 20.79 25.57 4.64
N ALA A 127 20.52 26.21 5.78
CA ALA A 127 21.50 27.11 6.42
C ALA A 127 22.79 26.37 6.81
N LYS A 128 22.68 25.18 7.42
CA LYS A 128 23.84 24.34 7.76
C LYS A 128 24.58 23.86 6.51
N ALA A 129 23.86 23.42 5.49
CA ALA A 129 24.46 22.98 4.23
C ALA A 129 25.22 24.14 3.55
N PHE A 130 24.67 25.35 3.61
CA PHE A 130 25.32 26.56 3.10
C PHE A 130 26.60 26.88 3.87
N GLU A 131 26.58 26.88 5.20
CA GLU A 131 27.76 27.09 6.04
C GLU A 131 28.87 26.06 5.76
N LEU A 132 28.52 24.77 5.71
CA LEU A 132 29.47 23.71 5.37
C LEU A 132 30.04 23.91 3.96
N SER A 133 29.20 24.30 2.98
CA SER A 133 29.67 24.56 1.62
C SER A 133 30.66 25.70 1.55
N GLN A 134 30.47 26.76 2.35
CA GLN A 134 31.41 27.88 2.44
C GLN A 134 32.75 27.43 3.05
N PHE A 135 32.71 26.64 4.12
CA PHE A 135 33.93 26.11 4.74
C PHE A 135 34.72 25.22 3.77
N VAL A 136 34.04 24.31 3.07
CA VAL A 136 34.68 23.44 2.07
C VAL A 136 35.25 24.26 0.91
N ALA A 137 34.53 25.28 0.43
CA ALA A 137 35.03 26.17 -0.61
C ALA A 137 36.30 26.91 -0.17
N ALA A 138 36.33 27.44 1.05
CA ALA A 138 37.51 28.09 1.62
C ALA A 138 38.69 27.11 1.78
N GLN A 139 38.44 25.90 2.29
CA GLN A 139 39.44 24.85 2.40
C GLN A 139 40.01 24.46 1.02
N GLN A 140 39.17 24.38 0.00
CA GLN A 140 39.58 24.02 -1.35
C GLN A 140 40.39 25.13 -2.03
N GLN A 141 40.06 26.39 -1.79
CA GLN A 141 40.88 27.53 -2.22
C GLN A 141 42.25 27.52 -1.53
N ALA A 142 42.29 27.33 -0.21
CA ALA A 142 43.54 27.24 0.54
C ALA A 142 44.43 26.08 0.07
N LYS A 143 43.82 24.90 -0.16
CA LYS A 143 44.52 23.74 -0.74
C LYS A 143 45.04 24.05 -2.15
N ALA A 144 44.22 24.67 -3.01
CA ALA A 144 44.65 25.01 -4.37
C ALA A 144 45.86 25.96 -4.38
N VAL A 145 45.88 26.94 -3.47
CA VAL A 145 47.03 27.83 -3.25
C VAL A 145 48.24 27.02 -2.79
N LEU A 146 48.10 26.17 -1.76
CA LEU A 146 49.21 25.33 -1.27
C LEU A 146 49.76 24.39 -2.35
N ASP A 147 48.88 23.72 -3.11
CA ASP A 147 49.26 22.86 -4.24
C ASP A 147 49.97 23.64 -5.36
N SER A 148 49.68 24.94 -5.51
CA SER A 148 50.40 25.81 -6.44
C SER A 148 51.80 26.16 -5.95
N TRP A 149 51.97 26.42 -4.63
CA TRP A 149 53.27 26.66 -4.00
C TRP A 149 54.16 25.42 -4.08
N VAL A 150 53.63 24.24 -3.76
CA VAL A 150 54.38 22.96 -3.84
C VAL A 150 54.84 22.69 -5.27
N ARG A 151 53.98 22.94 -6.27
CA ARG A 151 54.34 22.81 -7.69
C ARG A 151 55.41 23.82 -8.11
N TYR A 152 55.33 25.06 -7.62
CA TYR A 152 56.35 26.06 -7.88
C TYR A 152 57.70 25.67 -7.26
N GLU A 153 57.70 25.20 -6.00
CA GLU A 153 58.90 24.76 -5.29
C GLU A 153 59.55 23.53 -5.96
N SER A 154 58.75 22.53 -6.36
CA SER A 154 59.28 21.36 -7.05
C SER A 154 59.91 21.72 -8.40
N ALA A 155 59.28 22.63 -9.16
CA ALA A 155 59.83 23.15 -10.40
C ALA A 155 61.11 23.96 -10.18
N LEU A 156 61.17 24.77 -9.12
CA LEU A 156 62.37 25.53 -8.74
C LEU A 156 63.52 24.58 -8.38
N ARG A 157 63.28 23.61 -7.48
CA ARG A 157 64.27 22.59 -7.11
C ARG A 157 64.78 21.83 -8.33
N GLN A 158 63.90 21.45 -9.25
CA GLN A 158 64.30 20.74 -10.47
C GLN A 158 65.16 21.63 -11.39
N ARG A 159 64.84 22.93 -11.52
CA ARG A 159 65.67 23.90 -12.27
C ARG A 159 67.02 24.12 -11.61
N GLU A 160 67.08 24.26 -10.29
CA GLU A 160 68.31 24.41 -9.53
C GLU A 160 69.20 23.17 -9.68
N GLN A 161 68.64 21.97 -9.54
CA GLN A 161 69.36 20.72 -9.77
C GLN A 161 69.92 20.63 -11.21
N ALA A 162 69.11 20.99 -12.22
CA ALA A 162 69.57 21.01 -13.60
C ALA A 162 70.68 22.05 -13.84
N TYR A 163 70.56 23.25 -13.27
CA TYR A 163 71.57 24.31 -13.36
C TYR A 163 72.89 23.91 -12.68
N LEU A 164 72.82 23.36 -11.46
CA LEU A 164 73.97 22.86 -10.72
C LEU A 164 74.63 21.70 -11.46
N ALA A 165 73.86 20.74 -11.98
CA ALA A 165 74.37 19.63 -12.78
C ALA A 165 75.10 20.14 -14.03
N ASN A 166 74.49 21.04 -14.80
CA ASN A 166 75.12 21.63 -15.98
C ASN A 166 76.40 22.43 -15.64
N THR A 167 76.40 23.16 -14.52
CA THR A 167 77.58 23.91 -14.06
C THR A 167 78.71 22.99 -13.65
N VAL A 168 78.41 21.90 -12.91
CA VAL A 168 79.38 20.88 -12.52
C VAL A 168 79.92 20.16 -13.76
N ILE A 169 79.06 19.73 -14.68
CA ILE A 169 79.47 19.09 -15.94
C ILE A 169 80.37 20.03 -16.75
N SER A 170 79.98 21.29 -16.96
CA SER A 170 80.80 22.25 -17.70
C SER A 170 82.14 22.54 -17.01
N LYS A 171 82.16 22.60 -15.68
CA LYS A 171 83.41 22.78 -14.91
C LYS A 171 84.32 21.57 -15.06
N VAL A 172 83.78 20.36 -14.96
CA VAL A 172 84.52 19.10 -15.17
C VAL A 172 85.04 19.02 -16.61
N GLU A 173 84.23 19.32 -17.62
CA GLU A 173 84.66 19.38 -19.03
C GLU A 173 85.81 20.38 -19.24
N LYS A 174 85.72 21.57 -18.63
CA LYS A 174 86.80 22.57 -18.70
C LYS A 174 88.07 22.13 -17.97
N GLU A 175 87.95 21.47 -16.82
CA GLU A 175 89.09 20.91 -16.08
C GLU A 175 89.73 19.75 -16.86
N LEU A 176 88.95 18.91 -17.55
CA LEU A 176 89.43 17.83 -18.43
C LEU A 176 90.15 18.33 -19.69
N GLN A 177 89.89 19.56 -20.13
CA GLN A 177 90.61 20.20 -21.25
C GLN A 177 91.96 20.82 -20.83
N GLN A 178 92.26 20.89 -19.53
CA GLN A 178 93.53 21.46 -19.07
C GLN A 178 94.69 20.47 -19.28
N PRO A 179 95.82 20.89 -19.90
CA PRO A 179 96.93 19.99 -20.23
C PRO A 179 97.58 19.35 -19.00
N LYS A 180 97.56 20.02 -17.84
CA LYS A 180 98.07 19.46 -16.57
C LYS A 180 97.23 18.29 -16.04
N ILE A 181 95.90 18.38 -16.14
CA ILE A 181 94.98 17.32 -15.69
C ILE A 181 95.03 16.15 -16.67
N GLN A 182 95.09 16.40 -17.98
CA GLN A 182 95.27 15.33 -18.97
C GLN A 182 96.56 14.55 -18.74
N GLN A 183 97.67 15.23 -18.46
CA GLN A 183 98.92 14.58 -18.09
C GLN A 183 98.79 13.77 -16.79
N GLN A 184 98.15 14.32 -15.74
CA GLN A 184 97.91 13.55 -14.50
C GLN A 184 97.00 12.33 -14.71
N ILE A 185 95.97 12.41 -15.56
CA ILE A 185 95.08 11.28 -15.87
C ILE A 185 95.83 10.23 -16.70
N LEU A 186 96.64 10.65 -17.67
CA LEU A 186 97.51 9.77 -18.44
C LEU A 186 98.52 9.07 -17.52
N ASP A 187 99.21 9.81 -16.64
CA ASP A 187 100.18 9.26 -15.69
C ASP A 187 99.51 8.29 -14.70
N GLN A 188 98.34 8.63 -14.16
CA GLN A 188 97.57 7.72 -13.30
C GLN A 188 97.06 6.47 -14.04
N SER A 189 96.66 6.62 -15.32
CA SER A 189 96.21 5.51 -16.14
C SER A 189 97.38 4.58 -16.50
N ILE A 190 98.55 5.15 -16.84
CA ILE A 190 99.80 4.42 -17.07
C ILE A 190 100.20 3.69 -15.78
N THR A 191 100.21 4.37 -14.63
CA THR A 191 100.53 3.75 -13.33
C THR A 191 99.58 2.60 -12.98
N LYS A 192 98.28 2.75 -13.26
CA LYS A 192 97.30 1.65 -13.06
C LYS A 192 97.55 0.49 -14.01
N ILE A 193 97.83 0.75 -15.29
CA ILE A 193 98.16 -0.28 -16.27
C ILE A 193 99.46 -0.99 -15.88
N GLU A 194 100.49 -0.26 -15.46
CA GLU A 194 101.76 -0.81 -14.97
C GLU A 194 101.56 -1.65 -13.70
N SER A 195 100.71 -1.22 -12.77
CA SER A 195 100.36 -2.02 -11.60
C SER A 195 99.59 -3.30 -11.96
N HIS A 196 98.70 -3.23 -12.94
CA HIS A 196 97.91 -4.38 -13.39
C HIS A 196 98.76 -5.37 -14.19
N LEU A 197 99.64 -4.88 -15.06
CA LEU A 197 100.63 -5.68 -15.79
C LEU A 197 101.66 -6.30 -14.85
N SER A 198 102.13 -5.56 -13.86
CA SER A 198 103.00 -6.11 -12.81
C SER A 198 102.27 -7.20 -12.03
N SER A 199 101.00 -6.98 -11.64
CA SER A 199 100.19 -8.02 -10.97
C SER A 199 99.96 -9.26 -11.85
N LEU A 200 99.76 -9.09 -13.16
CA LEU A 200 99.60 -10.18 -14.12
C LEU A 200 100.91 -10.92 -14.40
N LEU A 201 102.05 -10.21 -14.44
CA LEU A 201 103.37 -10.82 -14.55
C LEU A 201 103.75 -11.60 -13.28
N TYR A 202 103.38 -11.12 -12.09
CA TYR A 202 103.50 -11.90 -10.86
C TYR A 202 102.58 -13.14 -10.84
N PHE A 203 101.39 -13.06 -11.47
CA PHE A 203 100.49 -14.21 -11.60
C PHE A 203 100.98 -15.25 -12.62
N PHE A 204 101.65 -14.83 -13.70
CA PHE A 204 102.23 -15.74 -14.71
C PHE A 204 103.61 -16.32 -14.34
N ASN A 205 104.35 -15.71 -13.41
CA ASN A 205 105.68 -16.17 -12.99
C ASN A 205 105.66 -17.08 -11.74
N ILE A 206 104.49 -17.64 -11.40
CA ILE A 206 104.28 -18.59 -10.28
C ILE A 206 103.74 -19.96 -10.80
N TYR A 207 103.89 -20.26 -12.09
CA TYR A 207 103.77 -21.64 -12.63
C TYR A 207 104.88 -21.95 -13.63
#